data_AF-A0A7V9PFP5-F1
#
_entry.id   AF-A0A7V9PFP5-F1
#
_cell.length_a   1.000
_cell.length_b   1.000
_cell.length_c   1.000
_cell.angle_alpha   90.00
_cell.angle_beta   90.00
_cell.angle_gamma   90.00
#
_symmetry.space_group_name_H-M   'P 1'
#
loop_
_entity.id
_entity.type
_entity.pdbx_description
1 polymer ?
#
loop_
_entity_poly.entity_id
_entity_poly.type
_entity_poly.pdbx_seq_one_letter_code
_entity_poly.pdbx_strand_id
1 'polypeptide(L)'
;PRLGLLLGLCAMATAAVLTGGIGPWLPFQMLGLGWIGGGAGLVGRVTTRLPARAEVVILAVFGWGCGFAYGALLNLWFWPYVRGGGPTAWSPELSLAETLEHYRSFYALTSFGWDAAGALANAVLILLTGRAVLGALRRVGGRLDPVVEFDVPSERRGADGRQPPVPSATAGRSSSAMRLSMPLTNLPESSVE
;
A
#
# COMPACT_ATOMS: atom_id res chain seq x y z
N PRO A 1 -1.82 -4.66 0.22
CA PRO A 1 -2.53 -3.37 0.32
C PRO A 1 -1.95 -2.41 1.39
N ARG A 2 -1.82 -2.84 2.66
CA ARG A 2 -1.40 -1.99 3.79
C ARG A 2 -0.01 -1.38 3.56
N LEU A 3 0.96 -2.22 3.22
CA LEU A 3 2.31 -1.78 2.85
C LEU A 3 2.30 -0.76 1.72
N GLY A 4 1.54 -1.02 0.66
CA GLY A 4 1.44 -0.10 -0.47
C GLY A 4 0.84 1.26 -0.09
N LEU A 5 -0.17 1.26 0.78
CA LEU A 5 -0.79 2.49 1.26
C LEU A 5 0.18 3.32 2.11
N LEU A 6 0.87 2.69 3.05
CA LEU A 6 1.90 3.34 3.87
C LEU A 6 3.06 3.85 3.01
N LEU A 7 3.52 3.04 2.05
CA LEU A 7 4.58 3.44 1.12
C LEU A 7 4.18 4.67 0.32
N GLY A 8 2.93 4.74 -0.16
CA GLY A 8 2.42 5.92 -0.88
C GLY A 8 2.37 7.17 0.01
N LEU A 9 1.85 7.05 1.23
CA LEU A 9 1.83 8.16 2.20
C LEU A 9 3.24 8.67 2.50
N CYS A 10 4.18 7.76 2.82
CA CYS A 10 5.56 8.10 3.14
C CYS A 10 6.29 8.69 1.93
N ALA A 11 6.13 8.10 0.74
CA ALA A 11 6.77 8.59 -0.49
C ALA A 11 6.34 10.03 -0.78
N MET A 12 5.05 10.33 -0.65
CA MET A 12 4.56 11.70 -0.86
C MET A 12 5.07 12.67 0.22
N ALA A 13 5.06 12.25 1.49
CA ALA A 13 5.60 13.07 2.57
C ALA A 13 7.08 13.39 2.36
N THR A 14 7.89 12.37 2.01
CA THR A 14 9.31 12.55 1.70
C THR A 14 9.51 13.47 0.50
N ALA A 15 8.74 13.28 -0.59
CA ALA A 15 8.81 14.15 -1.75
C ALA A 15 8.54 15.62 -1.38
N ALA A 16 7.49 15.87 -0.58
CA ALA A 16 7.14 17.21 -0.16
C ALA A 16 8.21 17.87 0.73
N VAL A 17 8.86 17.11 1.62
CA VAL A 17 9.98 17.63 2.41
C VAL A 17 11.15 17.99 1.49
N LEU A 18 11.49 17.13 0.54
CA LEU A 18 12.63 17.33 -0.37
C LEU A 18 12.43 18.52 -1.31
N THR A 19 11.21 18.74 -1.81
CA THR A 19 10.92 19.83 -2.75
C THR A 19 10.44 21.10 -2.05
N GLY A 20 10.38 21.11 -0.72
CA GLY A 20 9.77 22.22 0.04
C GLY A 20 8.25 22.38 -0.19
N GLY A 21 7.59 21.35 -0.69
CA GLY A 21 6.16 21.32 -1.02
C GLY A 21 5.23 21.14 0.18
N ILE A 22 5.65 21.55 1.39
CA ILE A 22 4.82 21.46 2.59
C ILE A 22 3.76 22.57 2.49
N GLY A 23 2.55 22.19 2.11
CA GLY A 23 1.42 23.10 2.00
C GLY A 23 0.13 22.50 2.56
N PRO A 24 -0.95 23.29 2.65
CA PRO A 24 -2.24 22.81 3.14
C PRO A 24 -2.82 21.66 2.28
N TRP A 25 -2.33 21.52 1.06
CA TRP A 25 -2.70 20.47 0.10
C TRP A 25 -1.98 19.14 0.30
N LEU A 26 -0.91 19.12 1.10
CA LEU A 26 -0.09 17.92 1.30
C LEU A 26 -0.90 16.72 1.80
N PRO A 27 -1.82 16.83 2.78
CA PRO A 27 -2.59 15.69 3.24
C PRO A 27 -3.43 15.03 2.13
N PHE A 28 -4.00 15.82 1.21
CA PHE A 28 -4.75 15.30 0.08
C PHE A 28 -3.84 14.55 -0.91
N GLN A 29 -2.65 15.11 -1.17
CA GLN A 29 -1.67 14.47 -2.04
C GLN A 29 -1.16 13.16 -1.42
N MET A 30 -0.89 13.16 -0.12
CA MET A 30 -0.51 11.96 0.63
C MET A 30 -1.61 10.91 0.53
N LEU A 31 -2.86 11.27 0.82
CA LEU A 31 -4.00 10.35 0.73
C LEU A 31 -4.17 9.80 -0.70
N GLY A 32 -4.03 10.65 -1.73
CA GLY A 32 -4.09 10.25 -3.13
C GLY A 32 -3.02 9.23 -3.48
N LEU A 33 -1.75 9.51 -3.13
CA LEU A 33 -0.64 8.58 -3.39
C LEU A 33 -0.74 7.31 -2.55
N GLY A 34 -1.21 7.42 -1.31
CA GLY A 34 -1.52 6.29 -0.43
C GLY A 34 -2.62 5.40 -1.01
N TRP A 35 -3.67 5.98 -1.58
CA TRP A 35 -4.72 5.22 -2.25
C TRP A 35 -4.20 4.49 -3.49
N ILE A 36 -3.40 5.16 -4.33
CA ILE A 36 -2.75 4.55 -5.50
C ILE A 36 -1.84 3.39 -5.07
N GLY A 37 -0.99 3.59 -4.05
CA GLY A 37 -0.11 2.55 -3.52
C GLY A 37 -0.88 1.39 -2.91
N GLY A 38 -1.97 1.68 -2.19
CA GLY A 38 -2.88 0.68 -1.63
C GLY A 38 -3.56 -0.17 -2.70
N GLY A 39 -4.02 0.48 -3.77
CA GLY A 39 -4.62 -0.14 -4.97
C GLY A 39 -3.62 -0.99 -5.73
N ALA A 40 -2.40 -0.51 -5.97
CA ALA A 40 -1.32 -1.30 -6.56
C ALA A 40 -1.00 -2.54 -5.72
N GLY A 41 -1.02 -2.42 -4.39
CA GLY A 41 -0.88 -3.53 -3.47
C GLY A 41 -2.10 -4.47 -3.37
N LEU A 42 -3.25 -4.11 -3.94
CA LEU A 42 -4.40 -5.00 -4.13
C LEU A 42 -4.27 -5.74 -5.47
N VAL A 43 -3.99 -4.99 -6.54
CA VAL A 43 -3.70 -5.53 -7.88
C VAL A 43 -2.59 -6.57 -7.80
N GLY A 44 -1.46 -6.23 -7.19
CA GLY A 44 -0.32 -7.12 -6.98
C GLY A 44 -0.66 -8.43 -6.26
N ARG A 45 -1.62 -8.42 -5.32
CA ARG A 45 -2.06 -9.66 -4.65
C ARG A 45 -2.83 -10.58 -5.57
N VAL A 46 -3.66 -10.03 -6.46
CA VAL A 46 -4.42 -10.81 -7.45
C VAL A 46 -3.49 -11.30 -8.57
N THR A 47 -2.52 -10.49 -8.98
CA THR A 47 -1.61 -10.78 -10.08
C THR A 47 -0.37 -11.59 -9.66
N THR A 48 -0.16 -11.85 -8.37
CA THR A 48 1.03 -12.57 -7.88
C THR A 48 1.21 -13.98 -8.46
N ARG A 49 0.13 -14.58 -8.97
CA ARG A 49 0.12 -15.90 -9.59
C ARG A 49 0.42 -15.87 -11.09
N LEU A 50 0.43 -14.68 -11.69
CA LEU A 50 0.71 -14.48 -13.10
C LEU A 50 2.22 -14.42 -13.36
N PRO A 51 2.66 -14.60 -14.62
CA PRO A 51 4.04 -14.36 -15.00
C PRO A 51 4.45 -12.92 -14.65
N ALA A 52 5.68 -12.75 -14.16
CA ALA A 52 6.19 -11.44 -13.71
C ALA A 52 6.12 -10.34 -14.78
N ARG A 53 6.13 -10.68 -16.07
CA ARG A 53 5.94 -9.70 -17.16
C ARG A 53 4.49 -9.22 -17.24
N ALA A 54 3.52 -10.12 -17.13
CA ALA A 54 2.10 -9.78 -17.17
C ALA A 54 1.72 -8.93 -15.95
N GLU A 55 2.24 -9.26 -14.77
CA GLU A 55 2.05 -8.45 -13.57
C GLU A 55 2.55 -7.01 -13.73
N VAL A 56 3.75 -6.81 -14.29
CA VAL A 56 4.31 -5.48 -14.53
C VAL A 56 3.47 -4.69 -15.54
N VAL A 57 2.99 -5.34 -16.61
CA VAL A 57 2.10 -4.70 -17.59
C VAL A 57 0.78 -4.27 -16.94
N ILE A 58 0.17 -5.14 -16.13
CA ILE A 58 -1.08 -4.81 -15.42
C ILE A 58 -0.86 -3.63 -14.47
N LEU A 59 0.27 -3.61 -13.74
CA LEU A 59 0.62 -2.50 -12.86
C LEU A 59 0.92 -1.22 -13.64
N ALA A 60 1.49 -1.31 -14.84
CA ALA A 60 1.72 -0.15 -15.71
C ALA A 60 0.40 0.44 -16.21
N VAL A 61 -0.54 -0.41 -16.65
CA VAL A 61 -1.90 0.03 -17.04
C VAL A 61 -2.65 0.62 -15.85
N PHE A 62 -2.52 0.01 -14.67
CA PHE A 62 -3.08 0.54 -13.44
C PHE A 62 -2.50 1.93 -13.10
N GLY A 63 -1.17 2.07 -13.13
CA GLY A 63 -0.49 3.34 -12.87
C GLY A 63 -0.84 4.42 -13.89
N TRP A 64 -0.97 4.05 -15.16
CA TRP A 64 -1.44 4.92 -16.23
C TRP A 64 -2.85 5.45 -15.93
N GLY A 65 -3.80 4.58 -15.60
CA GLY A 65 -5.17 4.96 -15.22
C GLY A 65 -5.22 5.82 -13.96
N CYS A 66 -4.40 5.49 -12.95
CA CYS A 66 -4.25 6.30 -11.74
C CYS A 66 -3.70 7.70 -12.02
N GLY A 67 -2.83 7.87 -13.03
CA GLY A 67 -2.33 9.17 -13.47
C GLY A 67 -3.47 10.10 -13.90
N PHE A 68 -4.39 9.60 -14.75
CA PHE A 68 -5.58 10.36 -15.14
C PHE A 68 -6.52 10.61 -13.97
N ALA A 69 -6.76 9.59 -13.13
CA ALA A 69 -7.64 9.76 -11.98
C ALA A 69 -7.10 10.83 -11.02
N TYR A 70 -5.80 10.85 -10.77
CA TYR A 70 -5.15 11.84 -9.91
C TYR A 70 -5.24 13.26 -10.51
N GLY A 71 -4.88 13.41 -11.79
CA GLY A 71 -4.95 14.70 -12.48
C GLY A 71 -6.37 15.24 -12.62
N ALA A 72 -7.34 14.37 -12.91
CA ALA A 72 -8.75 14.71 -12.93
C ALA A 72 -9.28 15.09 -11.54
N LEU A 73 -8.92 14.36 -10.48
CA LEU A 73 -9.39 14.72 -9.13
C LEU A 73 -8.84 16.08 -8.69
N LEU A 74 -7.56 16.37 -8.96
CA LEU A 74 -6.98 17.67 -8.65
C LEU A 74 -7.64 18.78 -9.47
N ASN A 75 -7.86 18.58 -10.77
CA ASN A 75 -8.53 19.57 -11.61
C ASN A 75 -9.99 19.80 -11.19
N LEU A 76 -10.72 18.75 -10.85
CA LEU A 76 -12.10 18.86 -10.37
C LEU A 76 -12.18 19.70 -9.10
N TRP A 77 -11.19 19.59 -8.22
CA TRP A 77 -11.14 20.41 -7.02
C TRP A 77 -10.95 21.91 -7.35
N PHE A 78 -10.09 22.25 -8.31
CA PHE A 78 -9.83 23.64 -8.67
C PHE A 78 -10.88 24.26 -9.60
N TRP A 79 -11.57 23.43 -10.38
CA TRP A 79 -12.50 23.86 -11.44
C TRP A 79 -13.60 24.84 -10.97
N PRO A 80 -14.27 24.63 -9.82
CA PRO A 80 -15.27 25.59 -9.30
C PRO A 80 -14.71 26.96 -8.93
N TYR A 81 -13.39 27.05 -8.68
CA TYR A 81 -12.73 28.29 -8.26
C TYR A 81 -12.08 29.05 -9.42
N VAL A 82 -12.19 28.54 -10.65
CA VAL A 82 -11.69 29.23 -11.85
C VAL A 82 -12.54 30.49 -12.08
N ARG A 83 -11.93 31.65 -11.79
CA ARG A 83 -12.57 32.96 -12.02
C ARG A 83 -12.67 33.24 -13.52
N GLY A 84 -13.87 33.55 -14.01
CA GLY A 84 -14.06 34.00 -15.40
C GLY A 84 -15.42 33.77 -16.03
N GLY A 85 -16.32 32.95 -15.45
CA GLY A 85 -17.69 32.79 -15.94
C GLY A 85 -17.82 32.34 -17.40
N GLY A 86 -16.81 31.67 -17.95
CA GLY A 86 -16.81 31.19 -19.34
C GLY A 86 -17.79 30.02 -19.55
N PRO A 87 -17.97 29.57 -20.82
CA PRO A 87 -18.92 28.52 -21.17
C PRO A 87 -18.71 27.17 -20.46
N THR A 88 -17.49 26.93 -19.96
CA THR A 88 -17.13 25.70 -19.24
C THR A 88 -17.03 25.90 -17.72
N ALA A 89 -17.45 27.06 -17.20
CA ALA A 89 -17.43 27.34 -15.78
C ALA A 89 -18.57 26.64 -15.04
N TRP A 90 -18.36 26.41 -13.75
CA TRP A 90 -19.40 25.86 -12.88
C TRP A 90 -20.43 26.95 -12.52
N SER A 91 -21.72 26.63 -12.63
CA SER A 91 -22.84 27.42 -12.10
C SER A 91 -23.70 26.53 -11.20
N PRO A 92 -24.20 27.05 -10.07
CA PRO A 92 -25.11 26.34 -9.18
C PRO A 92 -26.47 26.00 -9.83
N GLU A 93 -26.78 26.59 -10.99
CA GLU A 93 -28.04 26.38 -11.73
C GLU A 93 -27.97 25.16 -12.67
N LEU A 94 -26.78 24.60 -12.89
CA LEU A 94 -26.58 23.48 -13.81
C LEU A 94 -27.13 22.18 -13.24
N SER A 95 -27.75 21.38 -14.11
CA SER A 95 -28.01 19.99 -13.79
C SER A 95 -26.71 19.19 -13.63
N LEU A 96 -26.79 18.00 -13.02
CA LEU A 96 -25.64 17.12 -12.85
C LEU A 96 -24.99 16.74 -14.20
N ALA A 97 -25.82 16.52 -15.23
CA ALA A 97 -25.35 16.15 -16.57
C ALA A 97 -24.57 17.29 -17.25
N GLU A 98 -25.09 18.51 -17.20
CA GLU A 98 -24.45 19.70 -17.77
C GLU A 98 -23.15 20.04 -17.03
N THR A 99 -23.15 19.86 -15.71
CA THR A 99 -21.94 20.01 -14.87
C THR A 99 -20.82 19.06 -15.32
N LEU A 100 -21.15 17.79 -15.58
CA LEU A 100 -20.20 16.78 -16.06
C LEU A 100 -19.68 17.11 -17.47
N GLU A 101 -20.52 17.64 -18.35
CA GLU A 101 -20.15 18.01 -19.72
C GLU A 101 -19.21 19.23 -19.75
N HIS A 102 -19.53 20.27 -18.97
CA HIS A 102 -18.66 21.44 -18.83
C HIS A 102 -17.29 21.05 -18.23
N TYR A 103 -17.29 20.19 -17.21
CA TYR A 103 -16.05 19.70 -16.60
C TYR A 103 -15.21 18.88 -17.58
N ARG A 104 -15.82 17.97 -18.35
CA ARG A 104 -15.10 17.19 -19.38
C ARG A 104 -14.46 18.07 -20.44
N SER A 105 -15.20 19.08 -20.90
CA SER A 105 -14.70 20.03 -21.90
C SER A 105 -13.54 20.87 -21.35
N PHE A 106 -13.66 21.34 -20.12
CA PHE A 106 -12.59 22.04 -19.41
C PHE A 106 -11.34 21.15 -19.27
N TYR A 107 -11.51 19.91 -18.80
CA TYR A 107 -10.41 18.97 -18.60
C TYR A 107 -9.70 18.63 -19.91
N ALA A 108 -10.46 18.37 -20.98
CA ALA A 108 -9.93 18.07 -22.31
C ALA A 108 -9.08 19.22 -22.86
N LEU A 109 -9.53 20.46 -22.68
CA LEU A 109 -8.87 21.64 -23.24
C LEU A 109 -7.62 22.05 -22.45
N THR A 110 -7.63 21.89 -21.13
CA THR A 110 -6.61 22.49 -20.24
C THR A 110 -5.57 21.51 -19.75
N SER A 111 -5.96 20.25 -19.50
CA SER A 111 -5.18 19.36 -18.63
C SER A 111 -4.93 17.98 -19.23
N PHE A 112 -5.78 17.53 -20.16
CA PHE A 112 -5.67 16.19 -20.75
C PHE A 112 -4.29 15.91 -21.35
N GLY A 113 -3.71 16.84 -22.12
CA GLY A 113 -2.40 16.63 -22.74
C GLY A 113 -1.28 16.48 -21.72
N TRP A 114 -1.31 17.28 -20.65
CA TRP A 114 -0.31 17.25 -19.58
C TRP A 114 -0.43 15.96 -18.75
N ASP A 115 -1.65 15.61 -18.34
CA ASP A 115 -1.92 14.40 -17.58
C ASP A 115 -1.59 13.14 -18.40
N ALA A 116 -1.87 13.15 -19.71
CA ALA A 116 -1.53 12.04 -20.59
C ALA A 116 -0.01 11.84 -20.70
N ALA A 117 0.77 12.92 -20.80
CA ALA A 117 2.22 12.84 -20.81
C ALA A 117 2.76 12.27 -19.49
N GLY A 118 2.25 12.76 -18.35
CA GLY A 118 2.63 12.26 -17.02
C GLY A 118 2.23 10.79 -16.80
N ALA A 119 1.01 10.41 -17.18
CA ALA A 119 0.52 9.03 -17.10
C ALA A 119 1.36 8.08 -17.97
N LEU A 120 1.72 8.51 -19.18
CA LEU A 120 2.60 7.74 -20.06
C LEU A 120 4.00 7.58 -19.47
N ALA A 121 4.60 8.66 -18.96
CA ALA A 121 5.90 8.61 -18.31
C ALA A 121 5.91 7.65 -17.12
N ASN A 122 4.86 7.69 -16.28
CA ASN A 122 4.68 6.75 -15.17
C ASN A 122 4.57 5.30 -15.66
N ALA A 123 3.77 5.04 -16.69
CA ALA A 123 3.63 3.71 -17.27
C ALA A 123 4.97 3.16 -17.77
N VAL A 124 5.73 3.98 -18.50
CA VAL A 124 7.08 3.62 -18.97
C VAL A 124 8.01 3.34 -17.79
N LEU A 125 8.01 4.19 -16.77
CA LEU A 125 8.84 3.98 -15.58
C LEU A 125 8.50 2.66 -14.87
N ILE A 126 7.21 2.32 -14.76
CA ILE A 126 6.77 1.05 -14.18
C ILE A 126 7.22 -0.12 -15.05
N LEU A 127 7.12 -0.04 -16.37
CA LEU A 127 7.58 -1.10 -17.28
C LEU A 127 9.09 -1.34 -17.15
N LEU A 128 9.88 -0.28 -17.04
CA LEU A 128 11.34 -0.35 -16.92
C LEU A 128 11.80 -0.86 -15.56
N THR A 129 11.18 -0.38 -14.47
CA THR A 129 11.67 -0.61 -13.10
C THR A 129 10.87 -1.66 -12.32
N GLY A 130 9.67 -2.00 -12.78
CA GLY A 130 8.68 -2.76 -12.01
C GLY A 130 9.17 -4.11 -11.54
N ARG A 131 9.93 -4.85 -12.36
CA ARG A 131 10.51 -6.14 -11.94
C ARG A 131 11.48 -6.00 -10.77
N ALA A 132 12.38 -5.02 -10.84
CA ALA A 132 13.38 -4.77 -9.81
C ALA A 132 12.72 -4.28 -8.51
N VAL A 133 11.80 -3.32 -8.64
CA VAL A 133 11.06 -2.75 -7.51
C VAL A 133 10.19 -3.81 -6.83
N LEU A 134 9.41 -4.61 -7.58
CA LEU A 134 8.60 -5.69 -7.00
C LEU A 134 9.48 -6.73 -6.28
N GLY A 135 10.63 -7.09 -6.84
CA GLY A 135 11.58 -7.99 -6.19
C GLY A 135 12.08 -7.44 -4.85
N ALA A 136 12.45 -6.16 -4.81
CA ALA A 136 12.88 -5.49 -3.58
C ALA A 136 11.73 -5.40 -2.55
N LEU A 137 10.54 -5.00 -2.99
CA LEU A 137 9.37 -4.87 -2.12
C LEU A 137 8.92 -6.20 -1.52
N ARG A 138 8.97 -7.31 -2.27
CA ARG A 138 8.64 -8.65 -1.74
C ARG A 138 9.63 -9.12 -0.69
N ARG A 139 10.92 -8.81 -0.87
CA ARG A 139 11.98 -9.13 0.10
C ARG A 139 11.80 -8.39 1.42
N VAL A 140 11.37 -7.13 1.37
CA VAL A 140 11.16 -6.29 2.56
C VAL A 140 9.78 -6.53 3.17
N GLY A 141 8.76 -6.79 2.34
CA GLY A 141 7.37 -6.88 2.76
C GLY A 141 7.10 -7.97 3.80
N GLY A 142 7.77 -9.12 3.71
CA GLY A 142 7.65 -10.18 4.73
C GLY A 142 8.20 -9.79 6.11
N ARG A 143 8.98 -8.71 6.21
CA ARG A 143 9.51 -8.19 7.48
C ARG A 143 8.57 -7.21 8.18
N LEU A 144 7.50 -6.80 7.49
CA LEU A 144 6.53 -5.83 7.98
C LEU A 144 5.20 -6.50 8.37
N ASP A 145 5.21 -7.84 8.50
CA ASP A 145 4.08 -8.53 9.10
C ASP A 145 3.90 -8.07 10.54
N PRO A 146 2.66 -7.73 10.95
CA PRO A 146 2.40 -7.16 12.25
C PRO A 146 2.80 -8.15 13.35
N VAL A 147 3.76 -7.75 14.18
CA VAL A 147 4.18 -8.49 15.39
C VAL A 147 3.09 -8.46 16.47
N VAL A 148 2.17 -7.50 16.39
CA VAL A 148 1.05 -7.36 17.33
C VAL A 148 -0.24 -7.79 16.63
N GLU A 149 -0.64 -9.03 16.90
CA GLU A 149 -1.99 -9.50 16.63
C GLU A 149 -2.85 -9.09 17.84
N PHE A 150 -3.81 -8.19 17.62
CA PHE A 150 -4.75 -7.82 18.68
C PHE A 150 -5.64 -9.03 18.92
N ASP A 151 -5.44 -9.69 20.06
CA ASP A 151 -6.33 -10.74 20.51
C ASP A 151 -7.71 -10.10 20.73
N VAL A 152 -8.65 -10.39 19.83
CA VAL A 152 -10.02 -9.90 19.98
C VAL A 152 -10.57 -10.61 21.22
N PRO A 153 -10.90 -9.90 22.32
CA PRO A 153 -11.48 -10.56 23.48
C PRO A 153 -12.68 -11.36 23.02
N SER A 154 -12.68 -12.68 23.23
CA SER A 154 -13.77 -13.55 22.82
C SER A 154 -14.98 -13.33 23.72
N GLU A 155 -15.60 -12.15 23.64
CA GLU A 155 -16.88 -11.84 24.27
C GLU A 155 -18.01 -12.53 23.51
N ARG A 156 -18.03 -13.87 23.57
CA ARG A 156 -19.22 -14.70 23.35
C ARG A 156 -18.98 -16.19 23.62
N ARG A 157 -18.19 -16.55 24.64
CA ARG A 157 -18.06 -17.95 25.10
C ARG A 157 -18.53 -18.16 26.54
N GLY A 158 -19.47 -17.34 27.01
CA GLY A 158 -20.05 -17.42 28.35
C GLY A 158 -21.58 -17.47 28.42
N ALA A 159 -22.29 -17.52 27.27
CA ALA A 159 -23.76 -17.50 27.25
C ALA A 159 -24.42 -18.86 26.97
N ASP A 160 -23.64 -19.92 26.69
CA ASP A 160 -24.16 -21.29 26.62
C ASP A 160 -23.31 -22.17 27.55
N GLY A 161 -23.91 -22.56 28.69
CA GLY A 161 -23.29 -23.29 29.79
C GLY A 161 -22.97 -24.75 29.48
N ARG A 162 -22.47 -25.05 28.28
CA ARG A 162 -21.91 -26.36 27.93
C ARG A 162 -20.46 -26.22 27.55
N GLN A 163 -19.61 -26.38 28.57
CA GLN A 163 -18.20 -26.64 28.39
C GLN A 163 -18.06 -28.00 27.67
N PRO A 164 -17.51 -28.08 26.44
CA PRO A 164 -17.20 -29.38 25.86
C PRO A 164 -16.13 -30.06 26.72
N PRO A 165 -16.19 -31.38 26.92
CA PRO A 165 -15.27 -32.08 27.81
C PRO A 165 -13.83 -31.87 27.33
N VAL A 166 -13.01 -31.28 28.19
CA VAL A 166 -11.56 -31.21 28.01
C VAL A 166 -11.04 -32.65 28.15
N PRO A 167 -10.38 -33.24 27.14
CA PRO A 167 -9.74 -34.53 27.32
C PRO A 167 -8.57 -34.36 28.31
N SER A 168 -8.71 -34.91 29.50
CA SER A 168 -7.63 -35.08 30.46
C SER A 168 -6.56 -36.00 29.87
N ALA A 169 -5.32 -35.53 29.87
CA ALA A 169 -4.15 -36.18 29.31
C ALA A 169 -4.00 -37.67 29.69
N THR A 170 -3.69 -38.54 28.73
CA THR A 170 -2.95 -39.79 28.98
C THR A 170 -2.23 -40.23 27.71
N ALA A 171 -0.95 -40.63 27.89
CA ALA A 171 -0.12 -41.47 27.03
C ALA A 171 0.46 -40.90 25.73
N GLY A 172 1.72 -40.47 25.84
CA GLY A 172 2.83 -41.18 25.15
C GLY A 172 3.16 -40.76 23.72
N ARG A 173 4.22 -39.96 23.57
CA ARG A 173 5.29 -40.31 22.61
C ARG A 173 6.61 -39.61 22.94
N SER A 174 7.58 -40.47 23.18
CA SER A 174 9.01 -40.27 23.38
C SER A 174 9.63 -39.12 22.58
N SER A 175 10.29 -38.19 23.27
CA SER A 175 11.38 -37.39 22.71
C SER A 175 12.67 -37.81 23.41
N SER A 176 13.50 -38.54 22.68
CA SER A 176 14.90 -38.84 23.02
C SER A 176 15.67 -37.53 23.18
N ALA A 177 15.86 -37.09 24.41
CA ALA A 177 16.90 -36.12 24.74
C ALA A 177 18.24 -36.86 24.76
N MET A 178 18.99 -36.75 23.66
CA MET A 178 20.39 -37.17 23.56
C MET A 178 21.21 -36.34 24.55
N ARG A 179 21.43 -36.89 25.75
CA ARG A 179 22.38 -36.38 26.75
C ARG A 179 23.79 -36.59 26.22
N LEU A 180 24.44 -35.51 25.80
CA LEU A 180 25.90 -35.47 25.70
C LEU A 180 26.45 -35.43 27.12
N SER A 181 26.86 -36.60 27.61
CA SER A 181 27.67 -36.75 28.82
C SER A 181 29.11 -36.41 28.46
N MET A 182 29.61 -35.28 28.97
CA MET A 182 31.02 -34.90 28.86
C MET A 182 31.70 -35.31 30.17
N PRO A 183 32.72 -36.19 30.16
CA PRO A 183 33.40 -36.59 31.38
C PRO A 183 34.34 -35.47 31.86
N LEU A 184 34.16 -35.10 33.14
CA LEU A 184 35.05 -34.22 33.90
C LEU A 184 36.48 -34.76 33.83
N THR A 185 37.38 -34.03 33.18
CA THR A 185 38.83 -34.26 33.30
C THR A 185 39.38 -33.22 34.25
N ASN A 186 39.87 -33.72 35.39
CA ASN A 186 40.58 -32.99 36.43
C ASN A 186 41.66 -32.08 35.86
N LEU A 187 41.61 -30.79 36.20
CA LEU A 187 42.77 -29.90 36.09
C LEU A 187 43.47 -29.89 37.46
N PRO A 188 44.78 -30.19 37.53
CA PRO A 188 45.53 -30.03 38.77
C PRO A 188 45.75 -28.55 39.08
N GLU A 189 45.42 -28.15 40.30
CA GLU A 189 45.88 -26.90 40.89
C GLU A 189 47.39 -26.94 41.08
N SER A 190 48.09 -25.91 40.61
CA SER A 190 49.42 -25.55 41.11
C SER A 190 49.57 -24.03 41.14
N SER A 191 49.24 -23.50 42.32
CA SER A 191 50.02 -22.57 43.14
C SER A 191 50.95 -21.54 42.47
N VAL A 192 50.63 -20.28 42.73
CA VAL A 192 51.50 -19.27 43.38
C VAL A 192 53.01 -19.38 43.09
N GLU A 193 53.52 -18.44 42.30
CA GLU A 193 54.56 -17.46 42.70
C GLU A 193 54.36 -16.15 41.92
#